data_AF-A0A7S0J287-F1
#
_entry.id   AF-A0A7S0J287-F1
#
_cell.length_a   1.000
_cell.length_b   1.000
_cell.length_c   1.000
_cell.angle_alpha   90.00
_cell.angle_beta   90.00
_cell.angle_gamma   90.00
#
_symmetry.space_group_name_H-M   'P 1'
#
loop_
_entity.id
_entity.type
_entity.pdbx_description
1 polymer ?
#
loop_
_entity_poly.entity_id
_entity_poly.type
_entity_poly.pdbx_seq_one_letter_code
_entity_poly.pdbx_strand_id
1 'polypeptide(L)'
;AIDAKQLAAAWDTRQRSTPEDWHDWMRVFSLELLRQSPSPALRFTSALAERSQALALALFNAAFYSCYEELSEGHPDGHADHHAPAAGGLSGGAGVEALISSLERAMLHDFMPPELLQRLLDLAEFMERANLPLGIAWRLLGERAQQCHAYAKAL
;
A
#
# COMPACT_ATOMS: atom_id res chain seq x y z
N ALA A 1 -9.83 0.55 15.20
CA ALA A 1 -9.83 1.72 14.31
C ALA A 1 -8.41 1.94 13.83
N ILE A 2 -8.24 2.16 12.54
CA ILE A 2 -6.95 2.45 11.90
C ILE A 2 -6.46 3.82 12.36
N ASP A 3 -5.20 3.94 12.78
CA ASP A 3 -4.58 5.25 12.96
C ASP A 3 -4.07 5.81 11.63
N ALA A 4 -4.95 6.57 10.96
CA ALA A 4 -4.66 7.15 9.64
C ALA A 4 -3.45 8.11 9.65
N LYS A 5 -3.15 8.75 10.79
CA LYS A 5 -1.98 9.65 10.88
C LYS A 5 -0.69 8.87 10.92
N GLN A 6 -0.65 7.79 11.71
CA GLN A 6 0.51 6.93 11.78
C GLN A 6 0.76 6.23 10.45
N LEU A 7 -0.30 5.76 9.79
CA LEU A 7 -0.19 5.16 8.48
C LEU A 7 0.25 6.19 7.41
N ALA A 8 -0.20 7.44 7.53
CA ALA A 8 0.24 8.52 6.65
C ALA A 8 1.72 8.88 6.75
N ALA A 9 2.30 8.77 7.95
CA ALA A 9 3.73 8.92 8.12
C ALA A 9 4.51 7.77 7.47
N ALA A 10 3.94 6.55 7.45
CA ALA A 10 4.60 5.37 6.90
C ALA A 10 4.63 5.35 5.36
N TRP A 11 3.62 5.91 4.68
CA TRP A 11 3.62 6.00 3.21
C TRP A 11 4.30 7.27 2.67
N ASP A 12 4.89 8.12 3.51
CA ASP A 12 5.63 9.31 3.02
C ASP A 12 6.96 8.90 2.36
N THR A 13 7.18 9.41 1.15
CA THR A 13 8.32 9.09 0.29
C THR A 13 9.33 10.24 0.18
N ARG A 14 9.08 11.40 0.81
CA ARG A 14 9.86 12.64 0.62
C ARG A 14 11.34 12.58 0.99
N GLN A 15 11.75 11.64 1.86
CA GLN A 15 13.15 11.55 2.34
C GLN A 15 13.92 10.34 1.77
N ARG A 16 13.37 9.64 0.76
CA ARG A 16 13.96 8.40 0.24
C ARG A 16 14.81 8.72 -0.98
N SER A 17 16.14 8.61 -0.85
CA SER A 17 17.08 9.01 -1.92
C SER A 17 17.97 7.87 -2.39
N THR A 18 18.16 6.83 -1.57
CA THR A 18 19.02 5.68 -1.89
C THR A 18 18.21 4.39 -2.06
N PRO A 19 18.74 3.37 -2.76
CA PRO A 19 18.10 2.05 -2.83
C PRO A 19 17.82 1.43 -1.46
N GLU A 20 18.70 1.66 -0.48
CA GLU A 20 18.54 1.17 0.90
C GLU A 20 17.38 1.87 1.61
N ASP A 21 17.19 3.17 1.38
CA ASP A 21 16.05 3.92 1.92
C ASP A 21 14.71 3.36 1.41
N TRP A 22 14.65 2.91 0.16
CA TRP A 22 13.45 2.31 -0.42
C TRP A 22 13.14 0.94 0.16
N HIS A 23 14.18 0.13 0.44
CA HIS A 23 14.00 -1.14 1.16
C HIS A 23 13.48 -0.92 2.58
N ASP A 24 14.05 0.06 3.29
CA ASP A 24 13.58 0.43 4.63
C ASP A 24 12.15 0.96 4.58
N TRP A 25 11.83 1.85 3.63
CA TRP A 25 10.49 2.37 3.41
C TRP A 25 9.47 1.24 3.21
N MET A 26 9.73 0.31 2.27
CA MET A 26 8.82 -0.79 1.99
C MET A 26 8.62 -1.68 3.24
N ARG A 27 9.70 -1.92 4.00
CA ARG A 27 9.64 -2.69 5.25
C ARG A 27 8.78 -2.00 6.30
N VAL A 28 9.04 -0.72 6.57
CA VAL A 28 8.31 0.08 7.56
C VAL A 28 6.84 0.18 7.15
N PHE A 29 6.57 0.46 5.88
CA PHE A 29 5.21 0.56 5.36
C PHE A 29 4.44 -0.75 5.49
N SER A 30 5.06 -1.88 5.14
CA SER A 30 4.45 -3.21 5.29
C SER A 30 4.14 -3.55 6.76
N LEU A 31 5.06 -3.23 7.68
CA LEU A 31 4.87 -3.47 9.10
C LEU A 31 3.76 -2.60 9.69
N GLU A 32 3.70 -1.33 9.28
CA GLU A 32 2.65 -0.42 9.75
C GLU A 32 1.27 -0.86 9.23
N LEU A 33 1.18 -1.27 7.96
CA LEU A 33 -0.05 -1.87 7.42
C LEU A 33 -0.51 -3.10 8.22
N LEU A 34 0.41 -3.99 8.59
CA LEU A 34 0.08 -5.16 9.41
C LEU A 34 -0.42 -4.78 10.80
N ARG A 35 0.22 -3.81 11.46
CA ARG A 35 -0.17 -3.33 12.79
C ARG A 35 -1.54 -2.64 12.78
N GLN A 36 -1.81 -1.88 11.73
CA GLN A 36 -3.03 -1.11 11.59
C GLN A 36 -4.18 -1.91 10.97
N SER A 37 -3.91 -3.08 10.39
CA SER A 37 -4.93 -3.89 9.70
C SER A 37 -6.16 -4.16 10.59
N PRO A 38 -7.39 -3.99 10.07
CA PRO A 38 -8.60 -4.36 10.81
C PRO A 38 -8.70 -5.86 11.06
N SER A 39 -8.03 -6.70 10.26
CA SER A 39 -7.96 -8.15 10.45
C SER A 39 -7.11 -8.54 11.66
N PRO A 40 -7.68 -9.19 12.71
CA PRO A 40 -6.91 -9.65 13.86
C PRO A 40 -5.77 -10.59 13.50
N ALA A 41 -5.99 -11.48 12.52
CA ALA A 41 -4.98 -12.43 12.06
C ALA A 41 -3.75 -11.70 11.51
N LEU A 42 -3.94 -10.69 10.65
CA LEU A 42 -2.84 -9.90 10.10
C LEU A 42 -2.11 -9.10 11.19
N ARG A 43 -2.83 -8.52 12.16
CA ARG A 43 -2.20 -7.84 13.30
C ARG A 43 -1.32 -8.76 14.13
N PHE A 44 -1.77 -9.99 14.40
CA PHE A 44 -0.94 -10.96 15.14
C PHE A 44 0.34 -11.32 14.39
N THR A 45 0.34 -11.29 13.06
CA THR A 45 1.56 -11.55 12.29
C THR A 45 2.57 -10.40 12.33
N SER A 46 2.20 -9.21 12.81
CA SER A 46 3.13 -8.06 12.88
C SER A 46 4.39 -8.36 13.70
N ALA A 47 4.24 -9.01 14.87
CA ALA A 47 5.36 -9.40 15.72
C ALA A 47 6.30 -10.42 15.05
N LEU A 48 5.78 -11.28 14.18
CA LEU A 48 6.59 -12.23 13.42
C LEU A 48 7.23 -11.55 12.19
N ALA A 49 6.50 -10.66 11.55
CA ALA A 49 6.96 -9.87 10.40
C ALA A 49 8.11 -8.91 10.79
N GLU A 50 8.12 -8.39 12.02
CA GLU A 50 9.26 -7.61 12.56
C GLU A 50 10.58 -8.38 12.54
N ARG A 51 10.51 -9.71 12.70
CA ARG A 51 11.66 -10.60 12.74
C ARG A 51 11.95 -11.24 11.38
N SER A 52 11.05 -11.10 10.41
CA SER A 52 11.15 -11.70 9.08
C SER A 52 10.61 -10.75 8.01
N GLN A 53 11.53 -10.06 7.34
CA GLN A 53 11.19 -9.18 6.21
C GLN A 53 10.46 -9.92 5.09
N ALA A 54 10.81 -11.19 4.85
CA ALA A 54 10.12 -12.02 3.86
C ALA A 54 8.63 -12.18 4.18
N LEU A 55 8.28 -12.36 5.46
CA LEU A 55 6.88 -12.45 5.87
C LEU A 55 6.15 -11.10 5.76
N ALA A 56 6.81 -10.01 6.16
CA ALA A 56 6.24 -8.66 6.04
C ALA A 56 5.86 -8.36 4.58
N LEU A 57 6.74 -8.68 3.63
CA LEU A 57 6.50 -8.48 2.20
C LEU A 57 5.48 -9.47 1.63
N ALA A 58 5.43 -10.72 2.12
CA ALA A 58 4.46 -11.71 1.66
C ALA A 58 3.02 -11.35 2.03
N LEU A 59 2.82 -10.68 3.18
CA LEU A 59 1.51 -10.26 3.66
C LEU A 59 1.15 -8.83 3.23
N PHE A 60 2.03 -8.14 2.52
CA PHE A 60 1.86 -6.74 2.14
C PHE A 60 0.55 -6.50 1.37
N ASN A 61 0.25 -7.27 0.32
CA ASN A 61 -0.97 -7.06 -0.48
C ASN A 61 -2.25 -7.24 0.35
N ALA A 62 -2.29 -8.26 1.21
CA ALA A 62 -3.44 -8.53 2.06
C ALA A 62 -3.61 -7.44 3.14
N ALA A 63 -2.50 -7.00 3.74
CA ALA A 63 -2.50 -5.91 4.72
C ALA A 63 -2.89 -4.58 4.08
N PHE A 64 -2.39 -4.30 2.87
CA PHE A 64 -2.73 -3.13 2.09
C PHE A 64 -4.22 -3.10 1.76
N TYR A 65 -4.76 -4.16 1.16
CA TYR A 65 -6.18 -4.26 0.83
C TYR A 65 -7.06 -3.98 2.06
N SER A 66 -6.75 -4.65 3.17
CA SER A 66 -7.52 -4.54 4.41
C SER A 66 -7.50 -3.13 5.00
N CYS A 67 -6.37 -2.41 4.91
CA CYS A 67 -6.30 -1.02 5.34
C CYS A 67 -6.93 -0.06 4.32
N TYR A 68 -6.80 -0.35 3.03
CA TYR A 68 -7.31 0.47 1.94
C TYR A 68 -8.84 0.48 1.89
N GLU A 69 -9.47 -0.68 2.08
CA GLU A 69 -10.93 -0.84 2.14
C GLU A 69 -11.52 0.09 3.22
N GLU A 70 -11.02 0.00 4.45
CA GLU A 70 -11.48 0.85 5.56
C GLU A 70 -11.18 2.36 5.33
N LEU A 71 -10.03 2.69 4.72
CA LEU A 71 -9.71 4.09 4.36
C LEU A 71 -10.63 4.63 3.25
N SER A 72 -11.10 3.76 2.35
CA SER A 72 -11.98 4.11 1.24
C SER A 72 -13.45 4.22 1.65
N GLU A 73 -13.89 3.40 2.62
CA GLU A 73 -15.27 3.38 3.15
C GLU A 73 -15.59 4.56 4.10
N GLY A 74 -14.65 5.48 4.31
CA GLY A 74 -14.86 6.71 5.09
C GLY A 74 -15.82 7.74 4.47
N HIS A 75 -16.58 7.39 3.41
CA HIS A 75 -17.54 8.26 2.73
C HIS A 75 -18.99 7.90 3.10
N PRO A 76 -19.77 8.80 3.71
CA PRO A 76 -21.21 8.67 3.79
C PRO A 76 -21.80 9.14 2.45
N ASP A 77 -22.34 8.23 1.64
CA ASP A 77 -23.59 8.40 0.86
C ASP A 77 -23.65 7.45 -0.33
N GLY A 78 -24.53 6.43 -0.25
CA GLY A 78 -24.84 5.58 -1.40
C GLY A 78 -25.55 4.25 -1.13
N HIS A 79 -26.69 4.29 -0.44
CA HIS A 79 -27.72 3.23 -0.29
C HIS A 79 -27.60 2.18 0.83
N ALA A 80 -28.22 2.54 1.96
CA ALA A 80 -29.22 1.78 2.73
C ALA A 80 -29.35 0.27 2.47
N ASP A 81 -28.80 -0.58 3.35
CA ASP A 81 -29.59 -1.31 4.36
C ASP A 81 -28.71 -2.24 5.22
N HIS A 82 -29.04 -2.27 6.52
CA HIS A 82 -28.61 -3.20 7.57
C HIS A 82 -27.22 -3.06 8.26
N HIS A 83 -27.24 -2.16 9.26
CA HIS A 83 -26.81 -2.38 10.66
C HIS A 83 -25.30 -2.46 11.01
N ALA A 84 -24.71 -1.30 11.32
CA ALA A 84 -23.89 -1.06 12.53
C ALA A 84 -23.54 0.44 12.68
N PRO A 85 -23.62 1.06 13.87
CA PRO A 85 -23.36 2.49 14.03
C PRO A 85 -21.92 2.82 14.42
N ALA A 86 -21.40 3.84 13.74
CA ALA A 86 -20.64 4.99 14.23
C ALA A 86 -19.59 4.81 15.36
N ALA A 87 -18.33 4.99 14.99
CA ALA A 87 -17.35 5.74 15.78
C ALA A 87 -16.42 6.50 14.81
N GLY A 88 -16.54 7.82 14.80
CA GLY A 88 -16.00 8.70 13.76
C GLY A 88 -14.49 8.90 13.78
N GLY A 89 -13.99 9.45 12.66
CA GLY A 89 -12.71 10.15 12.60
C GLY A 89 -12.05 10.11 11.23
N LEU A 90 -12.16 11.25 10.51
CA LEU A 90 -11.35 11.71 9.36
C LEU A 90 -11.77 11.23 7.95
N SER A 91 -12.69 11.99 7.35
CA SER A 91 -12.68 12.47 5.95
C SER A 91 -12.29 11.48 4.84
N GLY A 92 -13.26 10.71 4.33
CA GLY A 92 -13.12 9.76 3.21
C GLY A 92 -12.86 10.39 1.84
N GLY A 93 -11.58 10.38 1.44
CA GLY A 93 -11.08 10.74 0.11
C GLY A 93 -9.61 11.19 0.13
N ALA A 94 -9.33 12.27 0.87
CA ALA A 94 -8.02 12.92 0.87
C ALA A 94 -6.85 12.04 1.36
N GLY A 95 -7.11 11.12 2.31
CA GLY A 95 -6.10 10.18 2.79
C GLY A 95 -5.71 9.14 1.74
N VAL A 96 -6.69 8.64 1.00
CA VAL A 96 -6.50 7.67 -0.09
C VAL A 96 -5.77 8.33 -1.27
N GLU A 97 -6.16 9.56 -1.64
CA GLU A 97 -5.46 10.34 -2.67
C GLU A 97 -3.97 10.58 -2.31
N ALA A 98 -3.69 10.90 -1.04
CA ALA A 98 -2.32 11.09 -0.58
C ALA A 98 -1.50 9.79 -0.65
N LEU A 99 -2.10 8.65 -0.29
CA LEU A 99 -1.48 7.34 -0.40
C LEU A 99 -1.17 6.99 -1.86
N ILE A 100 -2.12 7.16 -2.77
CA ILE A 100 -1.94 6.90 -4.20
C ILE A 100 -0.85 7.81 -4.78
N SER A 101 -0.89 9.10 -4.46
CA SER A 101 0.14 10.05 -4.90
C SER A 101 1.54 9.69 -4.38
N SER A 102 1.63 9.16 -3.16
CA SER A 102 2.88 8.64 -2.61
C SER A 102 3.38 7.42 -3.38
N LEU A 103 2.50 6.46 -3.73
CA LEU A 103 2.84 5.28 -4.53
C LEU A 103 3.30 5.67 -5.94
N GLU A 104 2.58 6.57 -6.62
CA GLU A 104 2.97 7.06 -7.93
C GLU A 104 4.34 7.74 -7.90
N ARG A 105 4.60 8.59 -6.88
CA ARG A 105 5.90 9.22 -6.68
C ARG A 105 7.00 8.18 -6.45
N ALA A 106 6.70 7.13 -5.70
CA ALA A 106 7.62 6.03 -5.45
C ALA A 106 8.01 5.33 -6.76
N MET A 107 7.01 4.95 -7.55
CA MET A 107 7.19 4.25 -8.85
C MET A 107 7.91 5.10 -9.90
N LEU A 108 7.86 6.43 -9.77
CA LEU A 108 8.53 7.36 -10.66
C LEU A 108 9.99 7.66 -10.26
N HIS A 109 10.44 7.24 -9.09
CA HIS A 109 11.74 7.62 -8.55
C HIS A 109 12.90 6.80 -9.14
N ASP A 110 13.98 7.48 -9.56
CA ASP A 110 15.09 6.86 -10.31
C ASP A 110 15.90 5.82 -9.52
N PHE A 111 15.94 5.96 -8.19
CA PHE A 111 16.67 5.04 -7.29
C PHE A 111 15.81 3.92 -6.71
N MET A 112 14.57 3.75 -7.19
CA MET A 112 13.71 2.65 -6.76
C MET A 112 14.26 1.31 -7.29
N PRO A 113 14.56 0.33 -6.40
CA PRO A 113 14.96 -1.01 -6.82
C PRO A 113 13.87 -1.69 -7.66
N PRO A 114 14.23 -2.39 -8.74
CA PRO A 114 13.26 -3.01 -9.65
C PRO A 114 12.42 -4.10 -8.97
N GLU A 115 12.94 -4.75 -7.92
CA GLU A 115 12.19 -5.75 -7.15
C GLU A 115 11.06 -5.10 -6.35
N LEU A 116 11.28 -3.91 -5.79
CA LEU A 116 10.27 -3.16 -5.07
C LEU A 116 9.24 -2.57 -6.03
N LEU A 117 9.68 -2.10 -7.19
CA LEU A 117 8.79 -1.67 -8.26
C LEU A 117 7.87 -2.81 -8.71
N GLN A 118 8.42 -4.01 -8.92
CA GLN A 118 7.63 -5.20 -9.24
C GLN A 118 6.59 -5.50 -8.15
N ARG A 119 6.94 -5.37 -6.86
CA ARG A 119 5.97 -5.56 -5.76
C ARG A 119 4.81 -4.57 -5.80
N LEU A 120 5.07 -3.31 -6.16
CA LEU A 120 4.02 -2.30 -6.33
C LEU A 120 3.15 -2.59 -7.55
N LEU A 121 3.73 -3.13 -8.63
CA LEU A 121 2.98 -3.60 -9.79
C LEU A 121 2.10 -4.81 -9.43
N ASP A 122 2.64 -5.79 -8.69
CA ASP A 122 1.90 -6.95 -8.20
C ASP A 122 0.75 -6.52 -7.27
N LEU A 123 0.96 -5.48 -6.46
CA LEU A 123 -0.10 -4.87 -5.64
C LEU A 123 -1.20 -4.27 -6.54
N ALA A 124 -0.83 -3.49 -7.56
CA ALA A 124 -1.80 -2.88 -8.46
C ALA A 124 -2.65 -3.95 -9.16
N GLU A 125 -2.04 -5.03 -9.66
CA GLU A 125 -2.76 -6.18 -10.24
C GLU A 125 -3.68 -6.84 -9.19
N PHE A 126 -3.17 -7.07 -7.97
CA PHE A 126 -3.96 -7.67 -6.90
C PHE A 126 -5.22 -6.85 -6.59
N MET A 127 -5.08 -5.52 -6.53
CA MET A 127 -6.16 -4.59 -6.25
C MET A 127 -7.18 -4.51 -7.39
N GLU A 128 -6.73 -4.57 -8.65
CA GLU A 128 -7.63 -4.69 -9.82
C GLU A 128 -8.44 -5.99 -9.78
N ARG A 129 -7.79 -7.12 -9.47
CA ARG A 129 -8.46 -8.43 -9.34
C ARG A 129 -9.46 -8.48 -8.19
N ALA A 130 -9.22 -7.69 -7.14
CA ALA A 130 -10.11 -7.55 -6.00
C ALA A 130 -11.24 -6.52 -6.22
N ASN A 131 -11.37 -5.95 -7.43
CA ASN A 131 -12.38 -4.95 -7.79
C ASN A 131 -12.29 -3.63 -6.98
N LEU A 132 -11.10 -3.31 -6.44
CA LEU A 132 -10.76 -2.05 -5.75
C LEU A 132 -9.56 -1.40 -6.45
N PRO A 133 -9.69 -0.89 -7.69
CA PRO A 133 -8.56 -0.32 -8.41
C PRO A 133 -7.99 0.91 -7.70
N LEU A 134 -6.66 1.02 -7.66
CA LEU A 134 -5.94 2.10 -6.98
C LEU A 134 -6.07 3.49 -7.65
N GLY A 135 -6.76 3.60 -8.78
CA GLY A 135 -6.86 4.86 -9.54
C GLY A 135 -5.56 5.31 -10.23
N ILE A 136 -4.49 4.51 -10.18
CA ILE A 136 -3.23 4.78 -10.89
C ILE A 136 -3.44 4.53 -12.38
N ALA A 137 -2.88 5.40 -13.23
CA ALA A 137 -2.99 5.26 -14.67
C ALA A 137 -2.33 3.95 -15.16
N TRP A 138 -3.11 3.07 -15.81
CA TRP A 138 -2.61 1.81 -16.39
C TRP A 138 -1.43 2.01 -17.36
N ARG A 139 -1.33 3.17 -18.01
CA ARG A 139 -0.20 3.54 -18.86
C ARG A 139 1.10 3.65 -18.08
N LEU A 140 1.05 4.32 -16.92
CA LEU A 140 2.19 4.43 -16.01
C LEU A 140 2.62 3.04 -15.51
N LEU A 141 1.66 2.22 -15.10
CA LEU A 141 1.93 0.84 -14.69
C LEU A 141 2.58 0.02 -15.82
N GLY A 142 2.06 0.14 -17.05
CA GLY A 142 2.59 -0.56 -18.23
C GLY A 142 4.01 -0.12 -18.61
N GLU A 143 4.29 1.19 -18.61
CA GLU A 143 5.63 1.73 -18.87
C GLU A 143 6.66 1.23 -17.85
N ARG A 144 6.29 1.22 -16.56
CA ARG A 144 7.16 0.75 -15.48
C ARG A 144 7.32 -0.77 -15.47
N ALA A 145 6.27 -1.53 -15.78
CA ALA A 145 6.36 -2.98 -15.95
C ALA A 145 7.31 -3.37 -17.09
N GLN A 146 7.29 -2.63 -18.20
CA GLN A 146 8.21 -2.86 -19.31
C GLN A 146 9.67 -2.65 -18.89
N GLN A 147 9.95 -1.67 -18.02
CA GLN A 147 11.29 -1.46 -17.46
C GLN A 147 11.73 -2.67 -16.62
N CYS A 148 10.88 -3.16 -15.70
CA CYS A 148 11.18 -4.36 -14.91
C CYS A 148 11.47 -5.60 -15.78
N HIS A 149 10.69 -5.83 -16.84
CA HIS A 149 10.92 -6.95 -17.77
C HIS A 149 12.16 -6.79 -18.66
N ALA A 150 12.56 -5.55 -18.99
CA ALA A 150 13.80 -5.28 -19.71
C ALA A 150 15.03 -5.61 -18.84
N TYR A 151 14.98 -5.33 -17.53
CA TYR A 151 16.05 -5.70 -16.60
C TYR A 151 16.15 -7.21 -16.37
N ALA A 152 15.02 -7.94 -16.31
CA ALA A 152 15.01 -9.40 -16.19
C ALA A 152 15.66 -10.14 -17.38
N LYS A 153 15.84 -9.47 -18.53
CA LYS A 153 16.55 -10.00 -19.71
C LYS A 153 18.03 -9.60 -19.78
N ALA A 154 18.49 -8.71 -18.90
CA ALA A 154 19.83 -8.11 -18.94
C ALA A 154 20.82 -8.71 -17.93
N LEU A 155 20.42 -9.73 -17.17
CA LEU A 155 21.25 -10.44 -16.18
C LEU A 155 21.77 -11.78 -16.71
#